data_AF-A0A4Q1ANK9-F1
#
_entry.id   AF-A0A4Q1ANK9-F1
#
_cell.length_a   1.000
_cell.length_b   1.000
_cell.length_c   1.000
_cell.angle_alpha   90.00
_cell.angle_beta   90.00
_cell.angle_gamma   90.00
#
_symmetry.space_group_name_H-M   'P 1'
#
loop_
_entity.id
_entity.type
_entity.pdbx_description
1 polymer ?
#
loop_
_entity_poly.entity_id
_entity_poly.type
_entity_poly.pdbx_seq_one_letter_code
_entity_poly.pdbx_strand_id
1 'polypeptide(L)'
;MDGKMLVTYKLLCKNDFCLELSLKKLLENEKVSKLIKSEFAKGLRNIELNTKESDTKITIETQKELYQFEVNKDDFADIITLAEEDVKIKKLIKKDYSGIELVNIETID
;
A
#
# COMPACT_ATOMS: atom_id res chain seq x y z
N MET A 1 18.79 -27.45 11.12
CA MET A 1 18.29 -27.91 9.80
C MET A 1 18.56 -26.73 8.89
N ASP A 2 19.39 -26.89 7.85
CA ASP A 2 19.75 -25.81 6.93
C ASP A 2 18.56 -25.42 6.05
N GLY A 3 17.57 -24.78 6.67
CA GLY A 3 16.44 -24.17 5.98
C GLY A 3 16.71 -22.70 5.79
N LYS A 4 16.40 -22.14 4.61
CA LYS A 4 16.40 -20.68 4.43
C LYS A 4 14.98 -20.12 4.44
N MET A 5 14.88 -18.81 4.59
CA MET A 5 13.63 -18.08 4.48
C MET A 5 13.83 -16.84 3.61
N LEU A 6 12.89 -16.58 2.72
CA LEU A 6 12.77 -15.36 1.95
C LEU A 6 11.84 -14.41 2.71
N VAL A 7 12.39 -13.30 3.17
CA VAL A 7 11.65 -12.28 3.91
C VAL A 7 11.36 -11.12 2.97
N THR A 8 10.09 -10.75 2.86
CA THR A 8 9.62 -9.57 2.12
C THR A 8 9.20 -8.49 3.09
N TYR A 9 9.73 -7.28 2.94
CA TYR A 9 9.40 -6.14 3.78
C TYR A 9 9.15 -4.88 2.94
N LYS A 10 8.51 -3.89 3.55
CA LYS A 10 8.34 -2.55 2.99
C LYS A 10 8.78 -1.49 3.99
N LEU A 11 9.23 -0.34 3.49
CA LEU A 11 9.58 0.79 4.35
C LEU A 11 8.31 1.49 4.85
N LEU A 12 8.32 1.88 6.13
CA LEU A 12 7.37 2.81 6.70
C LEU A 12 8.01 4.19 6.77
N CYS A 13 7.25 5.19 6.37
CA CYS A 13 7.58 6.60 6.49
C CYS A 13 6.46 7.29 7.28
N LYS A 14 6.81 8.29 8.10
CA LYS A 14 5.84 9.06 8.91
C LYS A 14 4.77 9.76 8.07
N ASN A 15 5.09 10.05 6.81
CA ASN A 15 4.22 10.72 5.86
C ASN A 15 3.51 9.77 4.89
N ASP A 16 3.52 8.46 5.17
CA ASP A 16 2.71 7.52 4.40
C ASP A 16 1.23 7.86 4.55
N PHE A 17 0.55 7.89 3.41
CA PHE A 17 -0.86 8.21 3.33
C PHE A 17 -1.67 6.95 3.13
N CYS A 18 -2.73 6.79 3.92
CA CYS A 18 -3.78 5.82 3.67
C CYS A 18 -5.11 6.47 4.04
N LEU A 19 -6.00 6.58 3.06
CA LEU A 19 -7.34 7.09 3.23
C LEU A 19 -8.32 6.10 2.63
N GLU A 20 -9.19 5.57 3.48
CA GLU A 20 -10.35 4.80 3.06
C GLU A 20 -11.59 5.71 3.06
N LEU A 21 -12.36 5.69 1.97
CA LEU A 21 -13.64 6.38 1.88
C LEU A 21 -14.66 5.55 1.10
N SER A 22 -15.95 5.78 1.36
CA SER A 22 -17.01 5.13 0.59
C SER A 22 -17.17 5.76 -0.80
N LEU A 23 -17.57 4.95 -1.77
CA LEU A 23 -17.93 5.40 -3.12
C LEU A 23 -19.01 6.48 -3.05
N LYS A 24 -19.98 6.36 -2.13
CA LYS A 24 -20.99 7.39 -1.86
C LYS A 24 -20.36 8.75 -1.59
N LYS A 25 -19.41 8.82 -0.64
CA LYS A 25 -18.74 10.07 -0.27
C LYS A 25 -17.96 10.67 -1.45
N LEU A 26 -17.41 9.82 -2.31
CA LEU A 26 -16.74 10.26 -3.53
C LEU A 26 -17.71 10.87 -4.55
N LEU A 27 -18.86 10.22 -4.77
CA LEU A 27 -19.87 10.67 -5.73
C LEU A 27 -20.67 11.89 -5.24
N GLU A 28 -20.88 12.04 -3.94
CA GLU A 28 -21.48 13.25 -3.34
C GLU A 28 -20.60 14.50 -3.52
N ASN A 29 -19.30 14.33 -3.84
CA ASN A 29 -18.43 15.45 -4.14
C ASN A 29 -18.77 16.05 -5.51
N GLU A 30 -19.24 17.31 -5.50
CA GLU A 30 -19.67 18.01 -6.71
C GLU A 30 -18.58 18.08 -7.79
N LYS A 31 -17.31 18.28 -7.40
CA LYS A 31 -16.20 18.34 -8.37
C LYS A 31 -16.00 17.00 -9.05
N VAL A 32 -16.01 15.91 -8.28
CA VAL A 32 -15.85 14.55 -8.82
C VAL A 32 -17.05 14.19 -9.70
N SER A 33 -18.27 14.42 -9.21
CA SER A 33 -19.52 14.20 -9.96
C SER A 33 -19.53 14.96 -11.29
N LYS A 34 -19.11 16.23 -11.30
CA LYS A 34 -19.00 17.03 -12.52
C LYS A 34 -17.95 16.46 -13.48
N LEU A 35 -16.79 16.06 -12.96
CA LEU A 35 -15.71 15.49 -13.77
C LEU A 35 -16.15 14.22 -14.48
N ILE A 36 -16.82 13.30 -13.76
CA ILE A 36 -17.37 12.06 -14.32
C ILE A 36 -18.39 12.39 -15.43
N LYS A 37 -19.34 13.30 -15.18
CA LYS A 37 -20.33 13.69 -16.19
C LYS A 37 -19.69 14.36 -17.41
N SER A 38 -18.69 15.21 -17.22
CA SER A 38 -18.02 15.89 -18.34
C SER A 38 -17.20 14.95 -19.21
N GLU A 39 -16.64 13.90 -18.63
CA GLU A 39 -15.83 12.91 -19.34
C GLU A 39 -16.71 11.87 -20.05
N PHE A 40 -17.67 11.28 -19.34
CA PHE A 40 -18.40 10.11 -19.82
C PHE A 40 -19.80 10.41 -20.35
N ALA A 41 -20.30 11.63 -20.17
CA ALA A 41 -21.67 11.99 -20.50
C ALA A 41 -21.77 13.36 -21.21
N LYS A 42 -20.73 13.71 -21.97
CA LYS A 42 -20.59 14.99 -22.66
C LYS A 42 -21.71 15.22 -23.67
N GLY A 43 -22.28 16.43 -23.68
CA GLY A 43 -23.32 16.85 -24.62
C GLY A 43 -24.73 16.40 -24.26
N LEU A 44 -24.88 15.57 -23.23
CA LEU A 44 -26.16 15.13 -22.69
C LEU A 44 -26.62 16.08 -21.58
N ARG A 45 -27.93 16.31 -21.47
CA ARG A 45 -28.56 17.13 -20.43
C ARG A 45 -29.31 16.22 -19.46
N ASN A 46 -29.55 16.71 -18.23
CA ASN A 46 -30.37 16.03 -17.22
C ASN A 46 -29.87 14.62 -16.85
N ILE A 47 -28.59 14.51 -16.51
CA ILE A 47 -27.96 13.23 -16.16
C ILE A 47 -27.74 13.14 -14.66
N GLU A 48 -28.05 11.98 -14.09
CA GLU A 48 -27.82 11.62 -12.71
C GLU A 48 -26.78 10.49 -12.62
N LEU A 49 -25.97 10.50 -11.56
CA LEU A 49 -25.02 9.42 -11.26
C LEU A 49 -25.62 8.55 -10.18
N ASN A 50 -25.81 7.27 -10.49
CA ASN A 50 -26.39 6.29 -9.58
C ASN A 50 -25.44 5.10 -9.43
N THR A 51 -25.32 4.57 -8.22
CA THR A 51 -24.56 3.35 -7.92
C THR A 51 -25.43 2.40 -7.09
N LYS A 52 -25.29 1.09 -7.32
CA LYS A 52 -25.98 0.06 -6.53
C LYS A 52 -25.29 -0.22 -5.20
N GLU A 53 -23.96 -0.05 -5.16
CA GLU A 53 -23.13 -0.34 -3.99
C GLU A 53 -22.51 0.96 -3.50
N SER A 54 -23.30 1.75 -2.78
CA SER A 54 -22.85 3.04 -2.24
C SER A 54 -21.75 2.91 -1.20
N ASP A 55 -21.69 1.77 -0.52
CA ASP A 55 -20.80 1.51 0.61
C ASP A 55 -19.48 0.85 0.18
N THR A 56 -19.29 0.62 -1.12
CA THR A 56 -18.01 0.13 -1.66
C THR A 56 -16.88 1.04 -1.21
N LYS A 57 -15.84 0.45 -0.63
CA LYS A 57 -14.68 1.17 -0.12
C LYS A 57 -13.70 1.47 -1.25
N ILE A 58 -13.21 2.70 -1.27
CA ILE A 58 -12.13 3.17 -2.12
C ILE A 58 -10.98 3.54 -1.21
N THR A 59 -9.82 2.96 -1.48
CA THR A 59 -8.59 3.23 -0.73
C THR A 59 -7.65 4.06 -1.59
N ILE A 60 -7.17 5.16 -1.03
CA ILE A 60 -6.11 5.99 -1.61
C ILE A 60 -4.91 5.82 -0.68
N GLU A 61 -3.89 5.12 -1.14
CA GLU A 61 -2.73 4.79 -0.33
C GLU A 61 -1.41 5.04 -1.07
N THR A 62 -0.37 5.33 -0.30
CA THR A 62 1.00 5.40 -0.79
C THR A 62 1.44 4.01 -1.27
N GLN A 63 1.73 3.88 -2.56
CA GLN A 63 2.33 2.66 -3.08
C GLN A 63 3.76 2.52 -2.58
N LYS A 64 4.08 1.36 -2.02
CA LYS A 64 5.37 1.07 -1.43
C LYS A 64 6.08 0.01 -2.23
N GLU A 65 7.38 0.23 -2.41
CA GLU A 65 8.28 -0.78 -2.94
C GLU A 65 8.47 -1.89 -1.90
N LEU A 66 8.44 -3.14 -2.38
CA LEU A 66 8.72 -4.32 -1.58
C LEU A 66 10.16 -4.74 -1.81
N TYR A 67 10.87 -4.99 -0.73
CA TYR A 67 12.24 -5.46 -0.74
C TYR A 67 12.31 -6.86 -0.17
N GLN A 68 13.27 -7.64 -0.64
CA GLN A 68 13.45 -9.02 -0.24
C GLN A 68 14.90 -9.29 0.14
N PHE A 69 15.07 -10.21 1.10
CA PHE A 69 16.36 -10.76 1.49
C PHE A 69 16.20 -12.17 2.04
N GLU A 70 17.28 -12.96 1.96
CA GLU A 70 17.33 -14.32 2.49
C GLU A 70 17.92 -14.32 3.90
N VAL A 71 17.36 -15.15 4.78
CA VAL A 71 17.88 -15.41 6.13
C VAL A 71 17.88 -16.91 6.41
N ASN A 72 18.70 -17.35 7.37
CA ASN A 72 18.61 -18.74 7.82
C ASN A 72 17.38 -18.91 8.72
N LYS A 73 16.80 -20.10 8.71
CA LYS A 73 15.66 -20.46 9.57
C LYS A 73 15.96 -20.32 11.05
N ASP A 74 17.22 -20.57 11.44
CA ASP A 74 17.67 -20.42 12.82
C ASP A 74 17.68 -18.94 13.29
N ASP A 75 17.72 -18.00 12.34
CA ASP A 75 17.71 -16.55 12.59
C ASP A 75 16.27 -15.97 12.63
N PHE A 76 15.23 -16.82 12.70
CA PHE A 76 13.82 -16.37 12.67
C PHE A 76 13.50 -15.33 13.76
N ALA A 77 14.08 -15.47 14.95
CA ALA A 77 13.86 -14.56 16.06
C ALA A 77 14.36 -13.13 15.77
N ASP A 78 15.33 -12.98 14.87
CA ASP A 78 16.02 -11.73 14.58
C ASP A 78 15.61 -11.10 13.25
N ILE A 79 14.60 -11.65 12.54
CA ILE A 79 14.19 -11.20 11.19
C ILE A 79 13.94 -9.69 11.09
N ILE A 80 13.31 -9.08 12.09
CA ILE A 80 13.06 -7.63 12.06
C ILE A 80 14.38 -6.87 12.08
N THR A 81 15.29 -7.24 12.99
CA THR A 81 16.62 -6.63 13.11
C THR A 81 17.41 -6.80 11.82
N LEU A 82 17.41 -8.01 11.25
CA LEU A 82 18.10 -8.31 9.99
C LEU A 82 17.49 -7.53 8.81
N ALA A 83 16.17 -7.32 8.78
CA ALA A 83 15.52 -6.49 7.76
C ALA A 83 15.94 -5.02 7.90
N GLU A 84 16.02 -4.48 9.12
CA GLU A 84 16.51 -3.12 9.36
C GLU A 84 17.99 -2.95 8.99
N GLU A 85 18.80 -3.99 9.19
CA GLU A 85 20.20 -4.02 8.74
C GLU A 85 20.29 -4.06 7.20
N ASP A 86 19.49 -4.90 6.54
CA ASP A 86 19.40 -4.94 5.08
C ASP A 86 19.02 -3.58 4.49
N VAL A 87 18.08 -2.86 5.12
CA VAL A 87 17.72 -1.47 4.77
C VAL A 87 18.93 -0.54 4.83
N LYS A 88 19.77 -0.65 5.86
CA LYS A 88 20.98 0.17 6.01
C LYS A 88 22.04 -0.20 4.97
N ILE A 89 22.27 -1.49 4.74
CA ILE A 89 23.23 -2.02 3.76
C ILE A 89 22.86 -1.54 2.36
N LYS A 90 21.57 -1.64 1.99
CA LYS A 90 21.03 -1.19 0.70
C LYS A 90 20.83 0.33 0.62
N LYS A 91 21.10 1.08 1.70
CA LYS A 91 20.93 2.54 1.79
C LYS A 91 19.53 3.02 1.43
N LEU A 92 18.51 2.28 1.87
CA LEU A 92 17.10 2.54 1.52
C LEU A 92 16.42 3.57 2.44
N ILE A 93 17.11 4.08 3.46
CA ILE A 93 16.56 5.05 4.40
C ILE A 93 16.24 6.36 3.66
N LYS A 94 14.95 6.71 3.62
CA LYS A 94 14.43 7.95 3.05
C LYS A 94 14.18 8.98 4.16
N LYS A 95 13.95 10.25 3.75
CA LYS A 95 13.45 11.28 4.66
C LYS A 95 12.13 10.81 5.28
N ASP A 96 11.98 10.98 6.59
CA ASP A 96 10.83 10.55 7.39
C ASP A 96 10.67 9.05 7.59
N TYR A 97 11.71 8.24 7.35
CA TYR A 97 11.73 6.82 7.71
C TYR A 97 11.32 6.60 9.17
N SER A 98 10.36 5.70 9.39
CA SER A 98 9.84 5.33 10.72
C SER A 98 10.09 3.88 11.10
N GLY A 99 10.40 3.01 10.13
CA GLY A 99 10.67 1.60 10.39
C GLY A 99 10.43 0.73 9.16
N ILE A 100 10.42 -0.58 9.36
CA ILE A 100 10.00 -1.56 8.35
C ILE A 100 8.71 -2.25 8.78
N GLU A 101 7.95 -2.73 7.81
CA GLU A 101 6.84 -3.66 8.02
C GLU A 101 7.15 -4.94 7.25
N LEU A 102 7.12 -6.08 7.95
CA LEU A 102 7.21 -7.39 7.32
C LEU A 102 5.90 -7.69 6.61
N VAL A 103 5.99 -8.04 5.33
CA VAL A 103 4.83 -8.30 4.46
C VAL A 103 4.63 -9.79 4.26
N ASN A 104 5.72 -10.53 4.06
CA ASN A 104 5.66 -11.98 3.87
C ASN A 104 6.95 -12.65 4.35
N ILE A 105 6.84 -13.87 4.85
CA ILE A 105 7.97 -14.74 5.19
C ILE A 105 7.66 -16.09 4.60
N GLU A 106 8.51 -16.54 3.69
CA GLU A 106 8.38 -17.83 3.01
C GLU A 106 9.59 -18.68 3.35
N THR A 107 9.37 -19.93 3.77
CA THR A 107 10.49 -20.88 3.91
C THR A 107 10.88 -21.34 2.51
N ILE A 108 12.15 -21.15 2.16
CA ILE A 108 12.73 -21.61 0.90
C ILE A 108 13.80 -22.63 1.26
N ASP A 109 13.54 -23.90 0.94
CA ASP A 109 14.38 -25.09 1.20
C ASP A 109 15.09 -25.12 2.56
#